data_AF-A0A954WKD0-F1
#
_entry.id   AF-A0A954WKD0-F1
#
_cell.length_a   1.000
_cell.length_b   1.000
_cell.length_c   1.000
_cell.angle_alpha   90.00
_cell.angle_beta   90.00
_cell.angle_gamma   90.00
#
_symmetry.space_group_name_H-M   'P 1'
#
loop_
_entity.id
_entity.type
_entity.pdbx_description
1 polymer ?
#
loop_
_entity_poly.entity_id
_entity_poly.type
_entity_poly.pdbx_seq_one_letter_code
_entity_poly.pdbx_strand_id
1 'polypeptide(L)'
;MAMLRSWWLCLAVVLFAGDSSVSAGQWGHWRGPTGNGVSPDARPPVEFSGSKNVAWKVDIPGRGSGSPVVWDDRVFVVTAAPVSDGARGELAFQTLCFDRATGKLRWRKTAVQTVPHQGTHSTNGYASASPCTDGQHVYSHFGSRGLYCYTMDGELVWKRDDFGQMDTRNSFGEGSSPTLVDDLILVPWDHEGPSSLYALNKVTGATVWQARRDEPTNWSTPLVVQVDGRKQVVMNGQNFARA
;
A
#
# COMPACT_ATOMS: atom_id res chain seq x y z
N MET A 1 -73.83 -27.27 10.80
CA MET A 1 -73.51 -26.41 9.65
C MET A 1 -72.39 -25.47 10.07
N ALA A 2 -71.12 -25.85 9.86
CA ALA A 2 -69.96 -24.98 9.98
C ALA A 2 -68.81 -25.64 9.21
N MET A 3 -68.49 -25.11 8.03
CA MET A 3 -67.38 -25.56 7.18
C MET A 3 -66.07 -25.00 7.71
N LEU A 4 -65.10 -25.86 8.03
CA LEU A 4 -63.71 -25.49 8.23
C LEU A 4 -63.05 -25.33 6.86
N ARG A 5 -62.68 -24.09 6.50
CA ARG A 5 -61.88 -23.79 5.30
C ARG A 5 -60.41 -23.87 5.66
N SER A 6 -59.68 -24.79 5.04
CA SER A 6 -58.23 -24.91 5.12
C SER A 6 -57.59 -23.92 4.14
N TRP A 7 -56.78 -22.98 4.64
CA TRP A 7 -56.04 -22.03 3.82
C TRP A 7 -54.60 -22.53 3.70
N TRP A 8 -54.18 -22.85 2.48
CA TRP A 8 -52.79 -23.18 2.18
C TRP A 8 -52.05 -21.86 1.91
N LEU A 9 -51.12 -21.47 2.79
CA LEU A 9 -50.19 -20.37 2.52
C LEU A 9 -49.10 -20.88 1.56
N CYS A 10 -49.10 -20.43 0.30
CA CYS A 10 -47.96 -20.56 -0.58
C CYS A 10 -46.88 -19.55 -0.14
N LEU A 11 -45.78 -20.04 0.42
CA LEU A 11 -44.60 -19.23 0.72
C LEU A 11 -43.87 -18.94 -0.60
N ALA A 12 -44.02 -17.72 -1.12
CA ALA A 12 -43.23 -17.25 -2.26
C ALA A 12 -41.81 -16.92 -1.78
N VAL A 13 -40.84 -17.77 -2.11
CA VAL A 13 -39.42 -17.48 -1.92
C VAL A 13 -39.00 -16.50 -3.00
N VAL A 14 -38.89 -15.21 -2.64
CA VAL A 14 -38.26 -14.20 -3.49
C VAL A 14 -36.75 -14.42 -3.41
N LEU A 15 -36.20 -15.11 -4.41
CA LEU A 15 -34.75 -15.15 -4.63
C LEU A 15 -34.32 -13.76 -5.10
N PHE A 16 -33.80 -12.95 -4.19
CA PHE A 16 -33.00 -11.79 -4.56
C PHE A 16 -31.74 -12.33 -5.25
N ALA A 17 -31.71 -12.27 -6.58
CA ALA A 17 -30.47 -12.34 -7.32
C ALA A 17 -29.62 -11.16 -6.84
N GLY A 18 -28.65 -11.44 -5.97
CA GLY A 18 -27.65 -10.46 -5.62
C GLY A 18 -26.97 -10.04 -6.92
N ASP A 19 -26.98 -8.74 -7.19
CA ASP A 19 -26.10 -8.18 -8.20
C ASP A 19 -24.68 -8.59 -7.81
N SER A 20 -24.12 -9.55 -8.54
CA SER A 20 -22.69 -9.79 -8.56
C SER A 20 -22.09 -8.53 -9.13
N SER A 21 -21.82 -7.55 -8.27
CA SER A 21 -21.01 -6.40 -8.61
C SER A 21 -19.73 -6.97 -9.21
N VAL A 22 -19.54 -6.75 -10.50
CA VAL A 22 -18.25 -6.98 -11.15
C VAL A 22 -17.27 -6.18 -10.30
N SER A 23 -16.50 -6.87 -9.45
CA SER A 23 -15.44 -6.22 -8.68
C SER A 23 -14.50 -5.66 -9.72
N ALA A 24 -14.53 -4.34 -9.92
CA ALA A 24 -13.43 -3.66 -10.56
C ALA A 24 -12.15 -4.15 -9.84
N GLY A 25 -11.16 -4.63 -10.59
CA GLY A 25 -10.01 -5.31 -10.01
C GLY A 25 -9.38 -4.49 -8.89
N GLN A 26 -9.16 -5.11 -7.74
CA GLN A 26 -8.54 -4.49 -6.58
C GLN A 26 -7.05 -4.24 -6.90
N TRP A 27 -6.58 -3.02 -6.71
CA TRP A 27 -5.19 -2.63 -6.95
C TRP A 27 -4.51 -2.28 -5.63
N GLY A 28 -4.46 -3.25 -4.72
CA GLY A 28 -3.99 -3.07 -3.35
C GLY A 28 -2.47 -3.01 -3.18
N HIS A 29 -1.66 -3.07 -4.24
CA HIS A 29 -0.20 -3.15 -4.14
C HIS A 29 0.53 -2.49 -5.33
N TRP A 30 1.82 -2.22 -5.16
CA TRP A 30 2.72 -1.72 -6.21
C TRP A 30 2.84 -2.76 -7.33
N ARG A 31 2.20 -2.50 -8.48
CA ARG A 31 2.01 -3.42 -9.65
C ARG A 31 0.77 -4.31 -9.60
N GLY A 32 -0.19 -4.00 -8.73
CA GLY A 32 -1.53 -4.59 -8.78
C GLY A 32 -1.60 -6.00 -8.20
N PRO A 33 -2.73 -6.71 -8.39
CA PRO A 33 -3.07 -7.93 -7.65
C PRO A 33 -2.14 -9.11 -7.93
N THR A 34 -1.46 -9.10 -9.08
CA THR A 34 -0.52 -10.17 -9.50
C THR A 34 0.93 -9.71 -9.52
N GLY A 35 1.21 -8.47 -9.09
CA GLY A 35 2.58 -7.91 -9.05
C GLY A 35 3.22 -7.67 -10.42
N ASN A 36 2.48 -7.80 -11.52
CA ASN A 36 3.03 -7.68 -12.88
C ASN A 36 2.69 -6.36 -13.59
N GLY A 37 1.85 -5.50 -12.99
CA GLY A 37 1.46 -4.20 -13.53
C GLY A 37 0.44 -4.27 -14.67
N VAL A 38 -0.22 -5.41 -14.86
CA VAL A 38 -1.19 -5.62 -15.94
C VAL A 38 -2.62 -5.57 -15.39
N SER A 39 -3.50 -4.87 -16.11
CA SER A 39 -4.94 -4.93 -15.91
C SER A 39 -5.60 -5.48 -17.18
N PRO A 40 -5.85 -6.81 -17.27
CA PRO A 40 -6.18 -7.48 -18.52
C PRO A 40 -7.53 -7.04 -19.11
N ASP A 41 -8.49 -6.72 -18.25
CA ASP A 41 -9.85 -6.35 -18.66
C ASP A 41 -10.09 -4.83 -18.65
N ALA A 42 -9.07 -4.03 -18.34
CA ALA A 42 -9.20 -2.58 -18.31
C ALA A 42 -9.34 -2.00 -19.73
N ARG A 43 -10.23 -1.02 -19.86
CA ARG A 43 -10.42 -0.23 -21.07
C ARG A 43 -10.18 1.26 -20.77
N PRO A 44 -8.92 1.66 -20.51
CA PRO A 44 -8.61 3.05 -20.21
C PRO A 44 -8.90 3.95 -21.42
N PRO A 45 -9.23 5.23 -21.21
CA PRO A 45 -9.36 6.18 -22.31
C PRO A 45 -8.02 6.29 -23.06
N VAL A 46 -8.06 6.17 -24.39
CA VAL A 46 -6.87 6.26 -25.26
C VAL A 46 -6.46 7.70 -25.61
N GLU A 47 -7.27 8.66 -25.18
CA GLU A 47 -6.97 10.09 -25.26
C GLU A 47 -7.09 10.67 -23.85
N PHE A 48 -6.10 11.44 -23.41
CA PHE A 48 -6.09 11.99 -22.06
C PHE A 48 -5.39 13.35 -22.04
N SER A 49 -5.87 14.28 -21.22
CA SER A 49 -5.20 15.56 -20.95
C SER A 49 -5.45 16.00 -19.52
N GLY A 50 -5.00 17.20 -19.14
CA GLY A 50 -5.32 17.78 -17.83
C GLY A 50 -6.81 18.05 -17.59
N SER A 51 -7.65 17.99 -18.63
CA SER A 51 -9.10 18.22 -18.56
C SER A 51 -9.94 17.20 -19.34
N LYS A 52 -9.38 16.50 -20.33
CA LYS A 52 -10.08 15.50 -21.15
C LYS A 52 -9.95 14.12 -20.50
N ASN A 53 -11.09 13.43 -20.38
CA ASN A 53 -11.20 12.11 -19.74
C ASN A 53 -10.66 12.08 -18.30
N VAL A 54 -10.73 13.22 -17.59
CA VAL A 54 -10.40 13.35 -16.17
C VAL A 54 -11.68 13.26 -15.35
N ALA A 55 -11.81 12.22 -14.51
CA ALA A 55 -12.96 12.08 -13.62
C ALA A 55 -12.90 13.09 -12.45
N TRP A 56 -11.72 13.26 -11.86
CA TRP A 56 -11.43 14.25 -10.84
C TRP A 56 -9.93 14.48 -10.74
N LYS A 57 -9.55 15.59 -10.12
CA LYS A 57 -8.16 15.96 -9.82
C LYS A 57 -8.12 16.61 -8.45
N VAL A 58 -7.13 16.25 -7.63
CA VAL A 58 -6.88 16.86 -6.33
C VAL A 58 -5.40 17.17 -6.17
N ASP A 59 -5.11 18.25 -5.47
CA ASP A 59 -3.74 18.59 -5.09
C ASP A 59 -3.32 17.73 -3.89
N ILE A 60 -2.15 17.11 -4.00
CA ILE A 60 -1.54 16.34 -2.92
C ILE A 60 -0.54 17.26 -2.21
N PRO A 61 -0.63 17.44 -0.88
CA PRO A 61 0.34 18.26 -0.15
C PRO A 61 1.72 17.61 -0.20
N GLY A 62 2.78 18.42 -0.26
CA GLY A 62 4.14 17.91 -0.20
C GLY A 62 4.60 17.17 -1.45
N ARG A 63 5.45 16.15 -1.27
CA ARG A 63 5.99 15.32 -2.34
C ARG A 63 5.98 13.85 -1.94
N GLY A 64 5.68 12.98 -2.91
CA GLY A 64 5.77 11.53 -2.79
C GLY A 64 5.90 10.90 -4.17
N SER A 65 6.51 9.72 -4.22
CA SER A 65 6.67 8.93 -5.46
C SER A 65 5.96 7.58 -5.39
N GLY A 66 5.36 7.26 -4.24
CA GLY A 66 4.54 6.06 -4.08
C GLY A 66 3.36 6.06 -5.04
N SER A 67 3.12 4.92 -5.68
CA SER A 67 1.94 4.76 -6.53
C SER A 67 0.67 4.70 -5.67
N PRO A 68 -0.44 5.31 -6.11
CA PRO A 68 -1.71 5.14 -5.43
C PRO A 68 -2.13 3.66 -5.46
N VAL A 69 -2.74 3.20 -4.38
CA VAL A 69 -3.43 1.89 -4.34
C VAL A 69 -4.94 2.10 -4.24
N VAL A 70 -5.69 1.24 -4.90
CA VAL A 70 -7.14 1.35 -5.02
C VAL A 70 -7.77 0.10 -4.44
N TRP A 71 -8.69 0.28 -3.50
CA TRP A 71 -9.48 -0.80 -2.94
C TRP A 71 -10.93 -0.35 -2.78
N ASP A 72 -11.85 -1.05 -3.44
CA ASP A 72 -13.27 -0.70 -3.52
C ASP A 72 -13.50 0.77 -3.90
N ASP A 73 -14.06 1.55 -2.97
CA ASP A 73 -14.41 2.96 -3.09
C ASP A 73 -13.32 3.91 -2.57
N ARG A 74 -12.12 3.40 -2.30
CA ARG A 74 -11.00 4.15 -1.69
C ARG A 74 -9.76 4.18 -2.58
N VAL A 75 -9.09 5.33 -2.58
CA VAL A 75 -7.75 5.53 -3.16
C VAL A 75 -6.82 5.97 -2.04
N PHE A 76 -5.75 5.22 -1.80
CA PHE A 76 -4.76 5.55 -0.79
C PHE A 76 -3.48 6.10 -1.43
N VAL A 77 -2.98 7.20 -0.87
CA VAL A 77 -1.78 7.91 -1.35
C VAL A 77 -0.88 8.21 -0.15
N VAL A 78 0.44 8.14 -0.35
CA VAL A 78 1.43 8.55 0.64
C VAL A 78 2.13 9.83 0.19
N THR A 79 2.48 10.68 1.15
CA THR A 79 3.22 11.92 0.87
C THR A 79 4.07 12.36 2.07
N ALA A 80 5.06 13.21 1.83
CA ALA A 80 5.81 13.92 2.85
C ALA A 80 5.67 15.43 2.62
N ALA A 81 5.07 16.15 3.57
CA ALA A 81 4.75 17.58 3.46
C ALA A 81 5.55 18.42 4.47
N PRO A 82 6.03 19.62 4.09
CA PRO A 82 6.65 20.54 5.03
C PRO A 82 5.74 20.87 6.22
N VAL A 83 6.32 20.99 7.41
CA VAL A 83 5.61 21.44 8.61
C VAL A 83 5.81 22.94 8.78
N SER A 84 4.73 23.73 8.72
CA SER A 84 4.79 25.21 8.71
C SER A 84 5.49 25.82 9.93
N ASP A 85 5.21 25.28 11.12
CA ASP A 85 5.78 25.74 12.40
C ASP A 85 6.79 24.73 12.97
N GLY A 86 7.32 23.86 12.11
CA GLY A 86 8.25 22.80 12.49
C GLY A 86 9.71 23.24 12.46
N ALA A 87 10.59 22.33 12.87
CA ALA A 87 12.03 22.52 12.70
C ALA A 87 12.39 22.67 11.21
N ARG A 88 13.50 23.35 10.91
CA ARG A 88 13.96 23.50 9.53
C ARG A 88 14.17 22.12 8.88
N GLY A 89 13.45 21.86 7.79
CA GLY A 89 13.52 20.58 7.08
C GLY A 89 12.64 19.48 7.66
N GLU A 90 11.83 19.78 8.67
CA GLU A 90 10.86 18.84 9.23
C GLU A 90 9.72 18.57 8.24
N LEU A 91 9.37 17.28 8.11
CA LEU A 91 8.32 16.81 7.22
C LEU A 91 7.30 15.99 8.01
N ALA A 92 6.02 16.18 7.67
CA ALA A 92 4.94 15.30 8.05
C ALA A 92 4.80 14.18 7.01
N PHE A 93 5.06 12.95 7.43
CA PHE A 93 4.89 11.74 6.63
C PHE A 93 3.44 11.27 6.77
N GLN A 94 2.70 11.24 5.67
CA GLN A 94 1.24 11.16 5.69
C GLN A 94 0.70 10.07 4.77
N THR A 95 -0.35 9.40 5.26
CA THR A 95 -1.23 8.56 4.45
C THR A 95 -2.54 9.31 4.25
N LEU A 96 -3.00 9.37 3.02
CA LEU A 96 -4.24 10.02 2.60
C LEU A 96 -5.17 8.96 2.03
N CYS A 97 -6.46 9.08 2.32
CA CYS A 97 -7.51 8.28 1.71
C CYS A 97 -8.52 9.20 1.03
N PHE A 98 -8.79 8.92 -0.23
CA PHE A 98 -9.77 9.64 -1.04
C PHE A 98 -10.90 8.71 -1.44
N ASP A 99 -12.08 9.29 -1.57
CA ASP A 99 -13.20 8.67 -2.24
C ASP A 99 -12.88 8.49 -3.72
N ARG A 100 -12.96 7.24 -4.20
CA ARG A 100 -12.59 6.89 -5.58
C ARG A 100 -13.48 7.55 -6.63
N ALA A 101 -14.75 7.76 -6.33
CA ALA A 101 -15.71 8.30 -7.30
C ALA A 101 -15.58 9.82 -7.46
N THR A 102 -15.30 10.52 -6.36
CA THR A 102 -15.37 11.99 -6.28
C THR A 102 -14.01 12.66 -6.10
N GLY A 103 -12.98 11.91 -5.70
CA GLY A 103 -11.69 12.45 -5.29
C GLY A 103 -11.74 13.17 -3.94
N LYS A 104 -12.87 13.18 -3.23
CA LYS A 104 -12.99 13.86 -1.93
C LYS A 104 -12.09 13.18 -0.90
N LEU A 105 -11.29 13.97 -0.17
CA LEU A 105 -10.51 13.46 0.96
C LEU A 105 -11.46 12.89 2.02
N ARG A 106 -11.29 11.60 2.33
CA ARG A 106 -12.01 10.91 3.42
C ARG A 106 -11.28 11.10 4.74
N TRP A 107 -9.98 10.85 4.74
CA TRP A 107 -9.14 11.07 5.91
C TRP A 107 -7.68 11.32 5.52
N ARG A 108 -6.95 11.95 6.45
CA ARG A 108 -5.51 12.18 6.41
C ARG A 108 -4.94 11.78 7.77
N LYS A 109 -3.88 10.98 7.77
CA LYS A 109 -3.18 10.58 8.99
C LYS A 109 -1.70 10.90 8.85
N THR A 110 -1.17 11.62 9.83
CA THR A 110 0.27 11.86 9.95
C THR A 110 0.87 10.70 10.74
N ALA A 111 1.70 9.91 10.08
CA ALA A 111 2.40 8.79 10.67
C ALA A 111 3.47 9.26 11.66
N VAL A 112 4.26 10.24 11.23
CA VAL A 112 5.31 10.88 12.04
C VAL A 112 5.64 12.26 11.47
N GLN A 113 6.09 13.17 12.34
CA GLN A 113 6.76 14.41 11.98
C GLN A 113 8.21 14.30 12.42
N THR A 114 9.13 14.49 11.49
CA THR A 114 10.57 14.45 11.79
C THR A 114 11.38 15.09 10.68
N VAL A 115 12.60 15.50 11.01
CA VAL A 115 13.61 15.87 10.02
C VAL A 115 14.23 14.58 9.47
N PRO A 116 14.18 14.31 8.16
CA PRO A 116 14.85 13.16 7.58
C PRO A 116 16.35 13.19 7.89
N HIS A 117 16.92 12.04 8.26
CA HIS A 117 18.33 11.92 8.64
C HIS A 117 19.28 11.98 7.42
N GLN A 118 18.78 11.71 6.22
CA GLN A 118 19.50 11.80 4.96
C GLN A 118 18.69 12.56 3.90
N GLY A 119 19.39 13.02 2.86
CA GLY A 119 18.78 13.61 1.67
C GLY A 119 18.06 12.58 0.77
N THR A 120 17.58 13.06 -0.37
CA THR A 120 17.05 12.23 -1.46
C THR A 120 17.54 12.75 -2.80
N HIS A 121 17.49 11.93 -3.84
CA HIS A 121 17.71 12.40 -5.21
C HIS A 121 16.61 13.41 -5.62
N SER A 122 16.90 14.35 -6.53
CA SER A 122 15.97 15.42 -6.92
C SER A 122 14.64 14.91 -7.51
N THR A 123 14.69 13.76 -8.19
CA THR A 123 13.53 13.05 -8.76
C THR A 123 12.84 12.10 -7.78
N ASN A 124 13.33 12.02 -6.54
CA ASN A 124 12.76 11.20 -5.48
C ASN A 124 12.07 12.11 -4.42
N GLY A 125 11.41 11.48 -3.45
CA GLY A 125 10.87 12.13 -2.27
C GLY A 125 11.07 11.24 -1.03
N TYR A 126 10.46 11.65 0.08
CA TYR A 126 10.56 10.92 1.36
C TYR A 126 9.40 9.94 1.60
N ALA A 127 8.44 9.89 0.67
CA ALA A 127 7.28 9.00 0.65
C ALA A 127 7.21 8.26 -0.69
N SER A 128 8.22 7.41 -0.96
CA SER A 128 8.42 6.79 -2.27
C SER A 128 7.98 5.33 -2.34
N ALA A 129 7.91 4.64 -1.19
CA ALA A 129 7.32 3.32 -1.12
C ALA A 129 5.80 3.44 -1.27
N SER A 130 5.22 2.69 -2.21
CA SER A 130 3.76 2.66 -2.35
C SER A 130 3.15 2.00 -1.11
N PRO A 131 2.02 2.51 -0.60
CA PRO A 131 1.27 1.79 0.41
C PRO A 131 0.74 0.46 -0.16
N CYS A 132 0.26 -0.41 0.71
CA CYS A 132 -0.47 -1.60 0.29
C CYS A 132 -1.67 -1.87 1.20
N THR A 133 -2.63 -2.66 0.73
CA THR A 133 -3.84 -3.01 1.48
C THR A 133 -4.37 -4.37 1.07
N ASP A 134 -4.99 -5.06 2.02
CA ASP A 134 -5.75 -6.30 1.83
C ASP A 134 -7.27 -6.09 1.97
N GLY A 135 -7.71 -4.83 2.00
CA GLY A 135 -9.12 -4.47 2.20
C GLY A 135 -9.57 -4.41 3.67
N GLN A 136 -8.74 -4.86 4.61
CA GLN A 136 -9.00 -4.74 6.05
C GLN A 136 -8.12 -3.65 6.68
N HIS A 137 -6.85 -3.62 6.25
CA HIS A 137 -5.89 -2.64 6.70
C HIS A 137 -5.17 -1.98 5.52
N VAL A 138 -4.67 -0.77 5.75
CA VAL A 138 -3.73 -0.08 4.87
C VAL A 138 -2.39 0.07 5.56
N TYR A 139 -1.34 -0.33 4.86
CA TYR A 139 0.03 -0.35 5.34
C TYR A 139 0.82 0.72 4.59
N SER A 140 1.45 1.64 5.32
CA SER A 140 2.24 2.73 4.76
C SER A 140 3.66 2.66 5.30
N HIS A 141 4.62 2.44 4.39
CA HIS A 141 6.04 2.36 4.71
C HIS A 141 6.73 3.67 4.32
N PHE A 142 7.38 4.32 5.28
CA PHE A 142 8.15 5.54 5.05
C PHE A 142 9.65 5.30 5.25
N GLY A 143 10.10 4.06 5.04
CA GLY A 143 11.49 3.62 5.24
C GLY A 143 11.94 3.83 6.69
N SER A 144 13.04 4.56 6.92
CA SER A 144 13.60 4.87 8.24
C SER A 144 12.62 5.63 9.17
N ARG A 145 11.50 6.12 8.63
CA ARG A 145 10.43 6.76 9.41
C ARG A 145 9.33 5.78 9.88
N GLY A 146 9.45 4.51 9.52
CA GLY A 146 8.64 3.41 10.03
C GLY A 146 7.60 2.87 9.06
N LEU A 147 7.00 1.75 9.46
CA LEU A 147 5.85 1.10 8.84
C LEU A 147 4.62 1.27 9.73
N TYR A 148 3.50 1.70 9.16
CA TYR A 148 2.29 2.01 9.89
C TYR A 148 1.12 1.23 9.31
N CYS A 149 0.34 0.59 10.17
CA CYS A 149 -0.89 -0.10 9.82
C CYS A 149 -2.08 0.70 10.34
N TYR A 150 -2.99 1.04 9.43
CA TYR A 150 -4.26 1.67 9.77
C TYR A 150 -5.41 0.77 9.37
N THR A 151 -6.54 0.91 10.07
CA THR A 151 -7.82 0.43 9.55
C THR A 151 -8.14 1.17 8.24
N MET A 152 -9.09 0.65 7.45
CA MET A 152 -9.51 1.33 6.23
C MET A 152 -9.99 2.77 6.49
N ASP A 153 -10.54 3.05 7.69
CA ASP A 153 -11.02 4.37 8.13
C ASP A 153 -9.94 5.26 8.77
N GLY A 154 -8.68 4.80 8.78
CA GLY A 154 -7.53 5.60 9.18
C GLY A 154 -7.21 5.55 10.67
N GLU A 155 -7.79 4.62 11.43
CA GLU A 155 -7.39 4.43 12.83
C GLU A 155 -6.11 3.61 12.91
N LEU A 156 -5.13 4.08 13.69
CA LEU A 156 -3.85 3.41 13.82
C LEU A 156 -4.04 2.09 14.59
N VAL A 157 -3.62 0.98 13.99
CA VAL A 157 -3.66 -0.36 14.60
C VAL A 157 -2.33 -0.69 15.26
N TRP A 158 -1.24 -0.54 14.51
CA TRP A 158 0.12 -0.72 15.01
C TRP A 158 1.12 0.06 14.16
N LYS A 159 2.32 0.26 14.69
CA LYS A 159 3.47 0.80 13.95
C LYS A 159 4.75 0.04 14.30
N ARG A 160 5.71 0.10 13.39
CA ARG A 160 7.08 -0.40 13.53
C ARG A 160 8.04 0.71 13.11
N ASP A 161 8.60 1.40 14.09
CA ASP A 161 9.60 2.47 13.96
C ASP A 161 10.97 2.08 14.55
N ASP A 162 11.15 0.79 14.80
CA ASP A 162 12.28 0.16 15.48
C ASP A 162 13.29 -0.51 14.53
N PHE A 163 13.10 -0.40 13.21
CA PHE A 163 14.05 -0.96 12.22
C PHE A 163 15.39 -0.21 12.15
N GLY A 164 15.47 0.98 12.77
CA GLY A 164 16.62 1.86 12.69
C GLY A 164 16.59 2.75 11.44
N GLN A 165 17.76 3.29 11.07
CA GLN A 165 17.92 4.21 9.95
C GLN A 165 18.72 3.55 8.83
N MET A 166 18.22 3.64 7.60
CA MET A 166 18.93 3.25 6.39
C MET A 166 19.98 4.29 6.02
N ASP A 167 21.19 3.84 5.73
CA ASP A 167 22.18 4.61 4.98
C ASP A 167 22.07 4.25 3.49
N THR A 168 21.54 5.15 2.67
CA THR A 168 21.30 4.89 1.25
C THR A 168 22.44 5.41 0.39
N ARG A 169 22.81 4.62 -0.62
CA ARG A 169 23.87 5.00 -1.57
C ARG A 169 23.65 6.40 -2.13
N ASN A 170 24.69 7.24 -1.98
CA ASN A 170 24.71 8.63 -2.42
C ASN A 170 23.55 9.48 -1.87
N SER A 171 22.92 9.06 -0.77
CA SER A 171 21.70 9.69 -0.23
C SER A 171 20.59 9.84 -1.28
N PHE A 172 20.45 8.84 -2.17
CA PHE A 172 19.40 8.86 -3.19
C PHE A 172 18.00 8.65 -2.62
N GLY A 173 17.90 8.27 -1.34
CA GLY A 173 16.66 8.12 -0.61
C GLY A 173 16.19 6.68 -0.57
N GLU A 174 15.06 6.48 0.09
CA GLU A 174 14.47 5.17 0.36
C GLU A 174 13.19 5.01 -0.46
N GLY A 175 12.75 3.79 -0.76
CA GLY A 175 11.54 3.64 -1.59
C GLY A 175 11.04 2.24 -1.92
N SER A 176 11.66 1.18 -1.42
CA SER A 176 11.16 -0.17 -1.64
C SER A 176 9.82 -0.38 -0.93
N SER A 177 8.80 -0.81 -1.68
CA SER A 177 7.45 -0.99 -1.14
C SER A 177 7.36 -2.31 -0.36
N PRO A 178 6.53 -2.39 0.71
CA PRO A 178 6.27 -3.65 1.38
C PRO A 178 5.33 -4.53 0.54
N THR A 179 5.37 -5.85 0.70
CA THR A 179 4.53 -6.80 -0.04
C THR A 179 3.71 -7.68 0.90
N LEU A 180 2.40 -7.77 0.68
CA LEU A 180 1.52 -8.64 1.45
C LEU A 180 1.53 -10.06 0.87
N VAL A 181 1.57 -11.06 1.75
CA VAL A 181 1.43 -12.47 1.39
C VAL A 181 0.84 -13.23 2.57
N ASP A 182 -0.33 -13.83 2.39
CA ASP A 182 -1.06 -14.53 3.45
C ASP A 182 -1.24 -13.64 4.70
N ASP A 183 -0.72 -14.11 5.84
CA ASP A 183 -0.72 -13.40 7.12
C ASP A 183 0.53 -12.53 7.33
N LEU A 184 1.37 -12.39 6.30
CA LEU A 184 2.64 -11.70 6.36
C LEU A 184 2.63 -10.39 5.58
N ILE A 185 3.41 -9.44 6.08
CA ILE A 185 3.91 -8.28 5.33
C ILE A 185 5.43 -8.36 5.26
N LEU A 186 5.95 -8.34 4.03
CA LEU A 186 7.37 -8.39 3.72
C LEU A 186 7.91 -6.97 3.61
N VAL A 187 8.94 -6.64 4.38
CA VAL A 187 9.54 -5.30 4.42
C VAL A 187 11.01 -5.39 3.98
N PRO A 188 11.32 -4.93 2.76
CA PRO A 188 12.70 -4.88 2.27
C PRO A 188 13.51 -3.79 2.99
N TRP A 189 14.72 -4.13 3.43
CA TRP A 189 15.62 -3.25 4.18
C TRP A 189 17.06 -3.33 3.64
N ASP A 190 17.22 -3.14 2.33
CA ASP A 190 18.52 -3.16 1.65
C ASP A 190 19.15 -1.75 1.62
N HIS A 191 20.33 -1.59 2.23
CA HIS A 191 21.03 -0.32 2.37
C HIS A 191 22.55 -0.54 2.52
N GLU A 192 23.36 0.51 2.71
CA GLU A 192 24.83 0.36 2.86
C GLU A 192 25.27 -0.21 4.23
N GLY A 193 24.32 -0.55 5.10
CA GLY A 193 24.56 -1.23 6.38
C GLY A 193 24.08 -2.69 6.37
N PRO A 194 23.76 -3.26 7.55
CA PRO A 194 23.25 -4.63 7.65
C PRO A 194 21.87 -4.81 7.00
N SER A 195 21.85 -5.26 5.75
CA SER A 195 20.62 -5.45 4.97
C SER A 195 19.81 -6.67 5.41
N SER A 196 18.48 -6.59 5.26
CA SER A 196 17.55 -7.67 5.62
C SER A 196 16.24 -7.61 4.87
N LEU A 197 15.57 -8.76 4.75
CA LEU A 197 14.15 -8.85 4.49
C LEU A 197 13.44 -9.27 5.77
N TYR A 198 12.52 -8.43 6.25
CA TYR A 198 11.67 -8.77 7.38
C TYR A 198 10.36 -9.35 6.89
N ALA A 199 9.85 -10.38 7.56
CA ALA A 199 8.45 -10.75 7.47
C ALA A 199 7.79 -10.57 8.82
N LEU A 200 6.72 -9.78 8.82
CA LEU A 200 5.96 -9.46 10.01
C LEU A 200 4.58 -10.06 9.88
N ASN A 201 3.97 -10.44 10.99
CA ASN A 201 2.54 -10.71 11.01
C ASN A 201 1.81 -9.40 10.66
N LYS A 202 0.98 -9.42 9.61
CA LYS A 202 0.32 -8.22 9.08
C LYS A 202 -0.72 -7.63 10.04
N VAL A 203 -1.23 -8.41 10.98
CA VAL A 203 -2.25 -7.97 11.94
C VAL A 203 -1.62 -7.39 13.19
N THR A 204 -0.50 -7.92 13.67
CA THR A 204 0.13 -7.50 14.93
C THR A 204 1.39 -6.65 14.75
N GLY A 205 2.00 -6.68 13.57
CA GLY A 205 3.30 -6.06 13.30
C GLY A 205 4.49 -6.83 13.88
N ALA A 206 4.27 -7.95 14.58
CA ALA A 206 5.34 -8.74 15.20
C ALA A 206 6.22 -9.41 14.13
N THR A 207 7.53 -9.36 14.30
CA THR A 207 8.46 -10.09 13.42
C THR A 207 8.24 -11.59 13.54
N VAL A 208 7.93 -12.25 12.42
CA VAL A 208 7.79 -13.70 12.31
C VAL A 208 9.13 -14.32 11.94
N TRP A 209 9.81 -13.72 10.96
CA TRP A 209 11.19 -14.08 10.61
C TRP A 209 11.94 -12.90 10.00
N GLN A 210 13.26 -13.03 9.96
CA GLN A 210 14.18 -12.09 9.32
C GLN A 210 15.21 -12.87 8.51
N ALA A 211 15.34 -12.54 7.22
CA ALA A 211 16.39 -13.06 6.38
C ALA A 211 17.46 -11.99 6.19
N ARG A 212 18.70 -12.26 6.64
CA ARG A 212 19.84 -11.39 6.35
C ARG A 212 20.12 -11.39 4.85
N ARG A 213 20.47 -10.22 4.31
CA ARG A 213 20.82 -10.06 2.90
C ARG A 213 22.23 -9.50 2.80
N ASP A 214 23.07 -10.19 2.04
CA ASP A 214 24.38 -9.66 1.64
C ASP A 214 24.20 -8.82 0.38
N GLU A 215 23.62 -7.64 0.58
CA GLU A 215 23.29 -6.69 -0.46
C GLU A 215 23.52 -5.26 0.05
N PRO A 216 24.15 -4.38 -0.74
CA PRO A 216 24.18 -2.95 -0.45
C PRO A 216 22.80 -2.31 -0.79
N THR A 217 22.73 -0.99 -0.89
CA THR A 217 21.48 -0.30 -1.23
C THR A 217 20.84 -0.84 -2.51
N ASN A 218 19.57 -1.20 -2.39
CA ASN A 218 18.78 -1.71 -3.49
C ASN A 218 17.30 -1.34 -3.34
N TRP A 219 16.72 -0.80 -4.40
CA TRP A 219 15.34 -0.35 -4.44
C TRP A 219 14.42 -1.42 -5.02
N SER A 220 14.40 -2.60 -4.39
CA SER A 220 13.65 -3.78 -4.84
C SER A 220 12.49 -4.11 -3.92
N THR A 221 11.26 -3.89 -4.40
CA THR A 221 10.04 -4.43 -3.77
C THR A 221 9.98 -5.95 -3.99
N PRO A 222 9.69 -6.76 -2.97
CA PRO A 222 9.56 -8.21 -3.11
C PRO A 222 8.42 -8.61 -4.05
N LEU A 223 8.67 -9.58 -4.92
CA LEU A 223 7.65 -10.23 -5.75
C LEU A 223 7.40 -11.64 -5.22
N VAL A 224 6.14 -11.95 -4.91
CA VAL A 224 5.75 -13.30 -4.49
C VAL A 224 5.22 -14.06 -5.69
N VAL A 225 5.84 -15.21 -5.98
CA VAL A 225 5.47 -16.08 -7.10
C VAL A 225 5.15 -17.48 -6.60
N GLN A 226 4.31 -18.18 -7.37
CA GLN A 226 3.99 -19.59 -7.15
C GLN A 226 4.77 -20.45 -8.15
N VAL A 227 5.62 -21.35 -7.65
CA VAL A 227 6.40 -22.29 -8.46
C VAL A 227 6.26 -23.70 -7.87
N ASP A 228 5.79 -24.66 -8.67
CA ASP A 228 5.61 -26.06 -8.25
C ASP A 228 4.84 -26.24 -6.93
N GLY A 229 3.79 -25.45 -6.74
CA GLY A 229 2.97 -25.51 -5.52
C GLY A 229 3.60 -24.85 -4.28
N ARG A 230 4.74 -24.16 -4.43
CA ARG A 230 5.39 -23.39 -3.35
C ARG A 230 5.43 -21.90 -3.65
N LYS A 231 5.25 -21.08 -2.61
CA LYS A 231 5.48 -19.64 -2.69
C LYS A 231 6.97 -19.35 -2.55
N GLN A 232 7.48 -18.48 -3.42
CA GLN A 232 8.85 -17.98 -3.38
C GLN A 232 8.83 -16.46 -3.31
N VAL A 233 9.80 -15.88 -2.61
CA VAL A 233 9.94 -14.43 -2.50
C VAL A 233 11.12 -14.02 -3.35
N VAL A 234 10.82 -13.49 -4.54
CA VAL A 234 11.83 -13.06 -5.49
C VAL A 234 12.19 -11.61 -5.23
N MET A 235 13.48 -11.37 -5.04
CA MET A 235 14.05 -10.03 -4.93
C MET A 235 15.32 -9.94 -5.76
N ASN A 236 15.44 -8.87 -6.53
CA ASN A 236 16.72 -8.50 -7.12
C ASN A 236 17.69 -8.04 -6.02
N GLY A 237 18.96 -8.04 -6.35
CA GLY A 237 20.07 -7.56 -5.53
C GLY A 237 21.19 -7.08 -6.45
N GLN A 238 22.12 -6.30 -5.92
CA GLN A 238 23.33 -5.95 -6.65
C GLN A 238 24.26 -7.15 -6.79
N ASN A 239 24.40 -7.95 -5.74
CA ASN A 239 25.25 -9.13 -5.74
C ASN A 239 24.51 -10.32 -6.38
N PHE A 240 23.29 -10.61 -5.93
CA PHE A 240 22.49 -11.72 -6.45
C PHE A 240 20.98 -11.44 -6.48
N ALA A 241 20.29 -11.96 -7.51
CA ALA A 241 18.85 -12.21 -7.44
C ALA A 241 18.60 -13.48 -6.61
N ARG A 242 17.63 -13.44 -5.70
CA ARG A 242 17.27 -14.58 -4.81
C ARG A 242 15.77 -14.86 -4.89
N ALA A 243 15.38 -16.12 -4.70
CA ALA A 243 14.00 -16.62 -4.68
C ALA A 243 13.77 -17.50 -3.43
#